data_AF-A0A6A6J0K1-F1
#
_entry.id   AF-A0A6A6J0K1-F1
#
_cell.length_a   1.000
_cell.length_b   1.000
_cell.length_c   1.000
_cell.angle_alpha   90.00
_cell.angle_beta   90.00
_cell.angle_gamma   90.00
#
_symmetry.space_group_name_H-M   'P 1'
#
loop_
_entity.id
_entity.type
_entity.pdbx_description
1 polymer ?
#
loop_
_entity_poly.entity_id
_entity_poly.type
_entity_poly.pdbx_seq_one_letter_code
_entity_poly.pdbx_strand_id
1 'polypeptide(L)'
;MFHKRAPTDFGTFQVDCQGSESACNNACYYIRCEAVNDPDANRITYIGPNGNNGEDDRNRIESGCNFNNPFSGSVCTNFPFSQKFSNPTATDWQCDEWPPALSQQPDFASKPNKNSLRCMPGGENGSLGAKLRNFVYNQGGPYPGRPAGVMNRDDFFRVDFLTNIGSADQAKVKFCLGQGTSNCGSDGMQFGLTDKPVGGGKVDSPYNRLGNDNKYALQNTVYANLFQCGVSFTRTSDTDISSVVLDDWANNDVQTTTSCSLPNDGDTCLLLGLPNDLQIRRTGALGTKLEFEYAPGQANANVNNFAWDSETSGNGRGPWTDPESDPNRQPLRYCKVVAGSVQGTEDTICWFPCYQNADGQ
;
A
#
# COMPACT_ATOMS: atom_id res chain seq x y z
N MET A 1 -18.62 19.42 39.92
CA MET A 1 -18.18 18.10 39.39
C MET A 1 -19.00 17.83 38.14
N PHE A 2 -18.37 17.76 36.97
CA PHE A 2 -19.05 17.26 35.79
C PHE A 2 -19.06 15.73 35.88
N HIS A 3 -20.24 15.10 35.98
CA HIS A 3 -20.32 13.65 35.89
C HIS A 3 -19.93 13.23 34.47
N LYS A 4 -18.80 12.53 34.34
CA LYS A 4 -18.43 11.90 33.07
C LYS A 4 -19.51 10.85 32.79
N ARG A 5 -20.18 10.96 31.63
CA ARG A 5 -21.16 9.98 31.16
C ARG A 5 -20.49 8.60 31.11
N ALA A 6 -21.17 7.57 31.60
CA ALA A 6 -20.71 6.19 31.44
C ALA A 6 -20.78 5.76 29.95
N PRO A 7 -19.74 5.09 29.43
CA PRO A 7 -19.77 4.45 28.11
C PRO A 7 -21.00 3.56 27.93
N THR A 8 -21.63 3.60 26.77
CA THR A 8 -22.72 2.70 26.40
C THR A 8 -22.25 1.68 25.38
N ASP A 9 -22.56 0.39 25.61
CA ASP A 9 -22.40 -0.68 24.63
C ASP A 9 -23.55 -0.62 23.62
N PHE A 10 -23.21 -0.44 22.34
CA PHE A 10 -24.16 -0.40 21.23
C PHE A 10 -24.42 -1.78 20.60
N GLY A 11 -23.90 -2.84 21.22
CA GLY A 11 -24.10 -4.22 20.82
C GLY A 11 -23.14 -4.66 19.73
N THR A 12 -23.60 -5.63 18.94
CA THR A 12 -22.81 -6.22 17.85
C THR A 12 -23.30 -5.71 16.50
N PHE A 13 -22.42 -5.07 15.75
CA PHE A 13 -22.64 -4.72 14.36
C PHE A 13 -22.34 -5.92 13.46
N GLN A 14 -23.40 -6.60 13.01
CA GLN A 14 -23.32 -7.71 12.05
C GLN A 14 -23.17 -7.15 10.64
N VAL A 15 -21.95 -7.19 10.11
CA VAL A 15 -21.60 -6.57 8.84
C VAL A 15 -21.97 -7.49 7.69
N ASP A 16 -22.76 -6.97 6.75
CA ASP A 16 -22.88 -7.57 5.41
C ASP A 16 -21.65 -7.18 4.59
N CYS A 17 -20.83 -8.16 4.19
CA CYS A 17 -19.59 -7.92 3.45
C CYS A 17 -19.78 -7.83 1.94
N GLN A 18 -20.99 -8.00 1.42
CA GLN A 18 -21.27 -7.85 -0.01
C GLN A 18 -20.93 -6.43 -0.49
N GLY A 19 -20.08 -6.33 -1.52
CA GLY A 19 -19.57 -5.07 -2.05
C GLY A 19 -18.61 -4.33 -1.11
N SER A 20 -18.08 -5.00 -0.09
CA SER A 20 -17.08 -4.50 0.87
C SER A 20 -16.03 -5.58 1.16
N GLU A 21 -15.84 -6.53 0.25
CA GLU A 21 -15.12 -7.76 0.52
C GLU A 21 -13.67 -7.51 0.95
N SER A 22 -12.92 -6.67 0.24
CA SER A 22 -11.52 -6.38 0.59
C SER A 22 -11.39 -5.65 1.93
N ALA A 23 -12.33 -4.75 2.26
CA ALA A 23 -12.34 -4.02 3.52
C ALA A 23 -12.69 -4.95 4.70
N CYS A 24 -13.71 -5.80 4.54
CA CYS A 24 -14.01 -6.87 5.50
C CYS A 24 -12.80 -7.80 5.69
N ASN A 25 -12.15 -8.21 4.59
CA ASN A 25 -10.99 -9.09 4.65
C ASN A 25 -9.81 -8.46 5.41
N ASN A 26 -9.55 -7.16 5.22
CA ASN A 26 -8.54 -6.41 5.98
C ASN A 26 -8.89 -6.33 7.48
N ALA A 27 -10.14 -6.05 7.81
CA ALA A 27 -10.61 -6.03 9.20
C ALA A 27 -10.49 -7.41 9.88
N CYS A 28 -10.91 -8.48 9.19
CA CYS A 28 -10.76 -9.84 9.67
C CYS A 28 -9.28 -10.24 9.86
N TYR A 29 -8.39 -9.78 8.97
CA TYR A 29 -6.94 -9.98 9.11
C TYR A 29 -6.44 -9.37 10.42
N TYR A 30 -6.74 -8.09 10.68
CA TYR A 30 -6.34 -7.46 11.95
C TYR A 30 -6.87 -8.25 13.16
N ILE A 31 -8.17 -8.55 13.18
CA ILE A 31 -8.83 -9.17 14.34
C ILE A 31 -8.26 -10.57 14.64
N ARG A 32 -7.97 -11.35 13.59
CA ARG A 32 -7.60 -12.77 13.75
C ARG A 32 -6.10 -13.04 13.71
N CYS A 33 -5.33 -12.12 13.13
CA CYS A 33 -3.90 -12.34 12.86
C CYS A 33 -3.01 -11.34 13.60
N GLU A 34 -3.30 -10.05 13.52
CA GLU A 34 -2.48 -9.03 14.17
C GLU A 34 -2.79 -8.91 15.65
N ALA A 35 -4.08 -8.89 16.00
CA ALA A 35 -4.57 -8.69 17.36
C ALA A 35 -5.11 -9.99 17.99
N VAL A 36 -4.57 -11.15 17.61
CA VAL A 36 -5.06 -12.47 18.04
C VAL A 36 -5.19 -12.63 19.57
N ASN A 37 -4.30 -12.01 20.34
CA ASN A 37 -4.27 -12.10 21.80
C ASN A 37 -5.06 -10.97 22.48
N ASP A 38 -5.69 -10.08 21.71
CA ASP A 38 -6.53 -9.02 22.23
C ASP A 38 -7.98 -9.51 22.30
N PRO A 39 -8.55 -9.73 23.51
CA PRO A 39 -9.93 -10.20 23.66
C PRO A 39 -10.98 -9.20 23.15
N ASP A 40 -10.58 -7.94 22.93
CA ASP A 40 -11.40 -6.85 22.40
C ASP A 40 -10.92 -6.43 20.98
N ALA A 41 -10.20 -7.29 20.25
CA ALA A 41 -9.73 -6.99 18.89
C ALA A 41 -10.84 -6.56 17.91
N ASN A 42 -12.07 -7.06 18.11
CA ASN A 42 -13.25 -6.69 17.31
C ASN A 42 -14.08 -5.56 17.92
N ARG A 43 -13.61 -4.92 18.98
CA ARG A 43 -14.31 -3.81 19.63
C ARG A 43 -13.88 -2.48 19.02
N ILE A 44 -14.85 -1.67 18.64
CA ILE A 44 -14.66 -0.28 18.21
C ILE A 44 -15.15 0.65 19.31
N THR A 45 -14.27 1.50 19.83
CA THR A 45 -14.64 2.56 20.78
C THR A 45 -14.70 3.87 20.02
N TYR A 46 -15.86 4.50 19.94
CA TYR A 46 -16.08 5.65 19.07
C TYR A 46 -15.39 6.93 19.58
N ILE A 47 -14.75 7.66 18.67
CA ILE A 47 -14.11 8.96 18.96
C ILE A 47 -15.12 10.08 19.26
N GLY A 48 -16.39 9.90 18.87
CA GLY A 48 -17.46 10.88 19.00
C GLY A 48 -17.82 11.58 17.68
N PRO A 49 -18.92 12.36 17.69
CA PRO A 49 -19.43 13.02 16.48
C PRO A 49 -18.42 14.01 15.87
N ASN A 50 -18.56 14.28 14.57
CA ASN A 50 -17.75 15.25 13.81
C ASN A 50 -16.23 15.02 13.86
N GLY A 51 -15.77 13.77 14.01
CA GLY A 51 -14.33 13.44 14.04
C GLY A 51 -13.60 14.03 15.24
N ASN A 52 -14.34 14.42 16.28
CA ASN A 52 -13.91 15.00 17.55
C ASN A 52 -12.62 15.85 17.48
N ASN A 53 -12.64 16.88 16.62
CA ASN A 53 -11.57 17.87 16.45
C ASN A 53 -10.31 17.37 15.74
N GLY A 54 -10.47 16.60 14.65
CA GLY A 54 -9.34 16.12 13.84
C GLY A 54 -8.68 14.84 14.36
N GLU A 55 -9.29 14.17 15.34
CA GLU A 55 -8.83 12.86 15.83
C GLU A 55 -8.95 11.79 14.74
N ASP A 56 -9.95 11.89 13.86
CA ASP A 56 -10.12 11.01 12.70
C ASP A 56 -8.93 11.14 11.73
N ASP A 57 -8.52 12.38 11.39
CA ASP A 57 -7.34 12.63 10.54
C ASP A 57 -6.05 12.21 11.23
N ARG A 58 -5.90 12.48 12.53
CA ARG A 58 -4.79 11.96 13.33
C ARG A 58 -4.75 10.44 13.26
N ASN A 59 -5.88 9.75 13.41
CA ASN A 59 -5.92 8.29 13.36
C ASN A 59 -5.49 7.75 11.99
N ARG A 60 -5.81 8.42 10.87
CA ARG A 60 -5.30 8.06 9.53
C ARG A 60 -3.79 8.24 9.40
N ILE A 61 -3.22 9.26 10.05
CA ILE A 61 -1.77 9.48 10.07
C ILE A 61 -1.08 8.44 10.95
N GLU A 62 -1.63 8.18 12.14
CA GLU A 62 -1.08 7.23 13.10
C GLU A 62 -1.25 5.76 12.67
N SER A 63 -2.22 5.46 11.79
CA SER A 63 -2.31 4.16 11.12
C SER A 63 -1.27 4.00 10.01
N GLY A 64 -0.75 5.11 9.46
CA GLY A 64 0.13 5.14 8.29
C GLY A 64 -0.61 5.21 6.96
N CYS A 65 -1.94 5.31 6.99
CA CYS A 65 -2.76 5.36 5.79
C CYS A 65 -2.63 6.71 5.04
N ASN A 66 -2.47 7.79 5.82
CA ASN A 66 -2.19 9.14 5.35
C ASN A 66 -0.85 9.67 5.90
N PHE A 67 -0.35 10.72 5.26
CA PHE A 67 0.80 11.51 5.70
C PHE A 67 0.62 12.97 5.29
N ASN A 68 1.35 13.88 5.93
CA ASN A 68 1.24 15.33 5.72
C ASN A 68 2.50 15.98 5.11
N ASN A 69 3.59 15.23 4.94
CA ASN A 69 4.87 15.75 4.45
C ASN A 69 5.39 14.92 3.27
N PRO A 70 5.90 15.54 2.18
CA PRO A 70 5.96 16.99 1.93
C PRO A 70 4.58 17.59 1.55
N PHE A 71 3.59 16.74 1.26
CA PHE A 71 2.21 17.14 1.00
C PHE A 71 1.25 16.19 1.77
N SER A 72 -0.02 16.58 1.87
CA SER A 72 -1.06 15.68 2.36
C SER A 72 -1.37 14.62 1.30
N GLY A 73 -1.31 13.35 1.66
CA GLY A 73 -1.55 12.25 0.72
C GLY A 73 -1.87 10.92 1.39
N SER A 74 -2.21 9.92 0.57
CA SER A 74 -2.36 8.53 1.00
C SER A 74 -1.14 7.72 0.58
N VAL A 75 -0.77 6.73 1.40
CA VAL A 75 0.29 5.78 1.05
C VAL A 75 -0.03 5.05 -0.27
N CYS A 76 -1.30 4.73 -0.53
CA CYS A 76 -1.73 4.01 -1.75
C CYS A 76 -1.59 4.82 -3.04
N THR A 77 -1.28 6.12 -2.95
CA THR A 77 -1.08 7.01 -4.11
C THR A 77 0.36 7.53 -4.19
N ASN A 78 1.33 6.84 -3.57
CA ASN A 78 2.75 7.20 -3.64
C ASN A 78 3.62 5.98 -3.97
N PHE A 79 4.67 6.19 -4.75
CA PHE A 79 5.64 5.12 -5.00
C PHE A 79 6.49 4.90 -3.74
N PRO A 80 6.90 3.66 -3.46
CA PRO A 80 6.67 2.42 -4.24
C PRO A 80 5.32 1.73 -3.95
N PHE A 81 4.57 2.19 -2.94
CA PHE A 81 3.41 1.49 -2.40
C PHE A 81 2.26 1.36 -3.40
N SER A 82 1.97 2.41 -4.17
CA SER A 82 0.94 2.35 -5.22
C SER A 82 1.31 1.36 -6.33
N GLN A 83 2.61 1.18 -6.61
CA GLN A 83 3.07 0.22 -7.62
C GLN A 83 2.87 -1.22 -7.12
N LYS A 84 3.09 -1.45 -5.82
CA LYS A 84 2.99 -2.78 -5.22
C LYS A 84 1.56 -3.19 -4.87
N PHE A 85 0.80 -2.28 -4.29
CA PHE A 85 -0.48 -2.60 -3.64
C PHE A 85 -1.70 -2.11 -4.40
N SER A 86 -1.54 -1.27 -5.43
CA SER A 86 -2.65 -0.78 -6.23
C SER A 86 -2.62 -1.34 -7.65
N ASN A 87 -3.80 -1.47 -8.26
CA ASN A 87 -3.88 -1.73 -9.70
C ASN A 87 -3.53 -0.44 -10.46
N PRO A 88 -2.47 -0.44 -11.29
CA PRO A 88 -2.00 0.76 -12.01
C PRO A 88 -3.06 1.37 -12.93
N THR A 89 -4.04 0.58 -13.39
CA THR A 89 -5.05 1.01 -14.35
C THR A 89 -6.31 1.61 -13.73
N ALA A 90 -6.43 1.60 -12.40
CA ALA A 90 -7.63 2.06 -11.71
C ALA A 90 -7.40 3.38 -10.96
N THR A 91 -8.40 4.27 -11.04
CA THR A 91 -8.27 5.70 -10.73
C THR A 91 -8.67 6.10 -9.31
N ASP A 92 -9.35 5.23 -8.57
CA ASP A 92 -9.83 5.49 -7.20
C ASP A 92 -9.37 4.36 -6.28
N TRP A 93 -8.07 4.31 -6.01
CA TRP A 93 -7.53 3.43 -4.98
C TRP A 93 -7.39 4.20 -3.69
N GLN A 94 -7.93 3.61 -2.64
CA GLN A 94 -7.92 4.16 -1.30
C GLN A 94 -7.16 3.21 -0.39
N CYS A 95 -6.50 3.79 0.59
CA CYS A 95 -6.01 3.04 1.73
C CYS A 95 -7.18 2.79 2.69
N ASP A 96 -7.40 1.53 3.03
CA ASP A 96 -8.24 1.09 4.13
C ASP A 96 -7.35 0.79 5.34
N GLU A 97 -7.86 1.09 6.54
CA GLU A 97 -7.16 0.85 7.79
C GLU A 97 -8.08 0.19 8.83
N TRP A 98 -7.56 -0.84 9.50
CA TRP A 98 -8.23 -1.44 10.65
C TRP A 98 -7.30 -1.53 11.87
N PRO A 99 -7.71 -1.06 13.07
CA PRO A 99 -9.00 -0.44 13.40
C PRO A 99 -9.26 0.87 12.63
N PRO A 100 -10.53 1.18 12.30
CA PRO A 100 -10.89 2.31 11.45
C PRO A 100 -10.62 3.65 12.14
N ALA A 101 -10.37 4.71 11.36
CA ALA A 101 -10.09 6.06 11.90
C ALA A 101 -11.19 6.61 12.84
N LEU A 102 -12.44 6.15 12.74
CA LEU A 102 -13.51 6.52 13.66
C LEU A 102 -13.38 5.89 15.07
N SER A 103 -12.45 4.96 15.27
CA SER A 103 -12.17 4.33 16.56
C SER A 103 -11.13 5.12 17.35
N GLN A 104 -11.27 5.19 18.67
CA GLN A 104 -10.22 5.68 19.57
C GLN A 104 -9.02 4.75 19.46
N GLN A 105 -7.86 5.35 19.21
CA GLN A 105 -6.61 4.63 19.00
C GLN A 105 -5.46 5.42 19.63
N PRO A 106 -4.47 4.74 20.23
CA PRO A 106 -3.24 5.40 20.68
C PRO A 106 -2.40 5.83 19.47
N ASP A 107 -1.44 6.73 19.72
CA ASP A 107 -0.43 7.09 18.73
C ASP A 107 0.40 5.87 18.33
N PHE A 108 0.98 5.91 17.14
CA PHE A 108 1.74 4.81 16.53
C PHE A 108 2.77 4.17 17.46
N ALA A 109 3.52 4.99 18.20
CA ALA A 109 4.56 4.55 19.14
C ALA A 109 4.00 3.80 20.36
N SER A 110 2.72 3.98 20.67
CA SER A 110 2.03 3.38 21.83
C SER A 110 1.00 2.33 21.44
N LYS A 111 0.89 1.98 20.14
CA LYS A 111 -0.04 0.94 19.67
C LYS A 111 0.40 -0.45 20.14
N PRO A 112 -0.47 -1.24 20.79
CA PRO A 112 -0.16 -2.62 21.13
C PRO A 112 -0.05 -3.50 19.88
N ASN A 113 -0.91 -3.24 18.88
CA ASN A 113 -0.91 -3.89 17.58
C ASN A 113 -0.94 -2.81 16.49
N LYS A 114 -0.18 -2.99 15.42
CA LYS A 114 -0.18 -2.05 14.29
C LYS A 114 -1.48 -2.20 13.49
N ASN A 115 -1.94 -1.12 12.86
CA ASN A 115 -3.10 -1.19 11.99
C ASN A 115 -2.80 -2.11 10.80
N SER A 116 -3.79 -2.92 10.41
CA SER A 116 -3.78 -3.62 9.13
C SER A 116 -4.17 -2.62 8.04
N LEU A 117 -3.31 -2.46 7.04
CA LEU A 117 -3.52 -1.57 5.90
C LEU A 117 -3.70 -2.39 4.62
N ARG A 118 -4.57 -1.89 3.74
CA ARG A 118 -4.76 -2.46 2.40
C ARG A 118 -5.12 -1.36 1.41
N CYS A 119 -4.47 -1.36 0.26
CA CYS A 119 -4.93 -0.55 -0.87
C CYS A 119 -6.06 -1.32 -1.57
N MET A 120 -7.16 -0.63 -1.87
CA MET A 120 -8.31 -1.23 -2.57
C MET A 120 -9.12 -0.20 -3.35
N PRO A 121 -10.02 -0.60 -4.26
CA PRO A 121 -10.93 0.33 -4.91
C PRO A 121 -11.80 1.08 -3.90
N GLY A 122 -11.99 2.39 -4.12
CA GLY A 122 -12.76 3.26 -3.23
C GLY A 122 -14.22 2.85 -3.08
N GLY A 123 -14.79 2.13 -4.06
CA GLY A 123 -16.11 1.51 -3.94
C GLY A 123 -16.19 0.47 -2.81
N GLU A 124 -15.19 -0.40 -2.67
CA GLU A 124 -15.18 -1.43 -1.60
C GLU A 124 -14.90 -0.79 -0.23
N ASN A 125 -13.91 0.12 -0.15
CA ASN A 125 -13.58 0.84 1.08
C ASN A 125 -14.73 1.72 1.58
N GLY A 126 -15.28 2.55 0.69
CA GLY A 126 -16.39 3.46 0.97
C GLY A 126 -17.68 2.73 1.35
N SER A 127 -17.90 1.52 0.84
CA SER A 127 -19.05 0.69 1.20
C SER A 127 -19.01 0.25 2.67
N LEU A 128 -17.87 -0.23 3.19
CA LEU A 128 -17.74 -0.55 4.62
C LEU A 128 -17.79 0.72 5.47
N GLY A 129 -17.10 1.79 5.03
CA GLY A 129 -17.15 3.09 5.70
C GLY A 129 -18.56 3.64 5.84
N ALA A 130 -19.39 3.54 4.81
CA ALA A 130 -20.80 3.95 4.84
C ALA A 130 -21.63 3.08 5.80
N LYS A 131 -21.42 1.76 5.80
CA LYS A 131 -22.11 0.84 6.72
C LYS A 131 -21.75 1.13 8.19
N LEU A 132 -20.47 1.38 8.50
CA LEU A 132 -20.01 1.81 9.83
C LEU A 132 -20.61 3.15 10.23
N ARG A 133 -20.61 4.13 9.32
CA ARG A 133 -21.24 5.44 9.54
C ARG A 133 -22.72 5.29 9.87
N ASN A 134 -23.46 4.49 9.09
CA ASN A 134 -24.88 4.27 9.33
C ASN A 134 -25.15 3.62 10.69
N PHE A 135 -24.30 2.67 11.11
CA PHE A 135 -24.39 2.08 12.44
C PHE A 135 -24.12 3.12 13.54
N VAL A 136 -23.09 3.95 13.42
CA VAL A 136 -22.75 4.96 14.43
C VAL A 136 -23.82 6.05 14.55
N TYR A 137 -24.33 6.54 13.42
CA TYR A 137 -25.30 7.64 13.38
C TYR A 137 -26.77 7.20 13.37
N ASN A 138 -27.06 5.90 13.43
CA ASN A 138 -28.41 5.35 13.33
C ASN A 138 -29.14 5.72 12.03
N GLN A 139 -28.43 5.67 10.88
CA GLN A 139 -28.91 6.18 9.59
C GLN A 139 -29.34 5.06 8.62
N GLY A 140 -30.24 4.19 9.07
CA GLY A 140 -30.80 3.09 8.27
C GLY A 140 -30.01 1.78 8.38
N GLY A 141 -30.67 0.67 8.06
CA GLY A 141 -30.15 -0.70 8.21
C GLY A 141 -30.85 -1.50 9.33
N PRO A 142 -30.93 -2.84 9.23
CA PRO A 142 -31.38 -3.66 10.34
C PRO A 142 -30.22 -3.79 11.33
N TYR A 143 -30.30 -3.12 12.48
CA TYR A 143 -29.34 -3.25 13.57
C TYR A 143 -30.02 -3.85 14.81
N PRO A 144 -30.24 -5.18 14.84
CA PRO A 144 -30.93 -5.83 15.94
C PRO A 144 -30.23 -5.57 17.26
N GLY A 145 -30.99 -5.16 18.29
CA GLY A 145 -30.45 -4.95 19.64
C GLY A 145 -29.54 -3.72 19.79
N ARG A 146 -29.33 -2.93 18.74
CA ARG A 146 -28.62 -1.65 18.83
C ARG A 146 -29.45 -0.63 19.61
N PRO A 147 -28.91 0.02 20.66
CA PRO A 147 -29.56 1.14 21.36
C PRO A 147 -29.97 2.26 20.40
N ALA A 148 -31.03 3.00 20.76
CA ALA A 148 -31.49 4.14 19.95
C ALA A 148 -30.53 5.34 20.04
N GLY A 149 -30.53 6.17 18.97
CA GLY A 149 -29.77 7.42 18.92
C GLY A 149 -28.37 7.30 18.33
N VAL A 150 -27.69 8.44 18.23
CA VAL A 150 -26.31 8.58 17.75
C VAL A 150 -25.35 8.21 18.88
N MET A 151 -24.30 7.46 18.57
CA MET A 151 -23.23 7.19 19.52
C MET A 151 -22.51 8.49 19.90
N ASN A 152 -22.13 8.65 21.17
CA ASN A 152 -21.21 9.71 21.56
C ASN A 152 -19.80 9.15 21.81
N ARG A 153 -18.85 10.05 22.09
CA ARG A 153 -17.51 9.65 22.50
C ARG A 153 -17.56 8.63 23.65
N ASP A 154 -16.62 7.70 23.61
CA ASP A 154 -16.43 6.58 24.56
C ASP A 154 -17.47 5.46 24.44
N ASP A 155 -18.56 5.63 23.69
CA ASP A 155 -19.46 4.51 23.35
C ASP A 155 -18.73 3.49 22.49
N PHE A 156 -19.15 2.24 22.55
CA PHE A 156 -18.48 1.18 21.82
C PHE A 156 -19.46 0.16 21.24
N PHE A 157 -19.01 -0.60 20.25
CA PHE A 157 -19.72 -1.76 19.72
C PHE A 157 -18.68 -2.82 19.32
N ARG A 158 -19.14 -4.05 19.08
CA ARG A 158 -18.33 -5.12 18.51
C ARG A 158 -18.70 -5.36 17.07
N VAL A 159 -17.74 -5.71 16.22
CA VAL A 159 -18.03 -6.11 14.85
C VAL A 159 -18.08 -7.62 14.71
N ASP A 160 -19.03 -8.08 13.90
CA ASP A 160 -19.17 -9.46 13.49
C ASP A 160 -19.28 -9.54 11.97
N PHE A 161 -18.21 -10.04 11.35
CA PHE A 161 -18.13 -10.25 9.90
C PHE A 161 -18.60 -11.66 9.47
N LEU A 162 -18.91 -12.56 10.42
CA LEU A 162 -19.24 -13.95 10.12
C LEU A 162 -20.73 -14.17 9.89
N THR A 163 -21.59 -13.57 10.70
CA THR A 163 -23.04 -13.85 10.65
C THR A 163 -23.63 -13.68 9.26
N ASN A 164 -23.22 -12.63 8.54
CA ASN A 164 -23.73 -12.32 7.20
C ASN A 164 -22.68 -12.60 6.10
N ILE A 165 -21.64 -13.38 6.37
CA ILE A 165 -20.55 -13.55 5.39
C ILE A 165 -21.01 -14.22 4.10
N GLY A 166 -22.07 -15.04 4.13
CA GLY A 166 -22.56 -15.82 2.99
C GLY A 166 -23.06 -14.99 1.79
N SER A 167 -23.34 -13.70 1.96
CA SER A 167 -23.70 -12.78 0.85
C SER A 167 -22.49 -12.25 0.07
N ALA A 168 -21.29 -12.35 0.64
CA ALA A 168 -20.05 -11.84 0.04
C ALA A 168 -19.43 -12.84 -0.94
N ASP A 169 -18.58 -12.34 -1.85
CA ASP A 169 -17.67 -13.19 -2.60
C ASP A 169 -16.64 -13.85 -1.66
N GLN A 170 -16.86 -15.14 -1.37
CA GLN A 170 -16.06 -15.92 -0.43
C GLN A 170 -14.58 -16.02 -0.83
N ALA A 171 -14.26 -15.89 -2.13
CA ALA A 171 -12.88 -15.94 -2.60
C ALA A 171 -12.07 -14.70 -2.17
N LYS A 172 -12.75 -13.57 -1.87
CA LYS A 172 -12.11 -12.31 -1.49
C LYS A 172 -12.01 -12.09 0.02
N VAL A 173 -12.73 -12.86 0.83
CA VAL A 173 -12.83 -12.70 2.30
C VAL A 173 -12.15 -13.83 3.07
N LYS A 174 -11.06 -14.39 2.55
CA LYS A 174 -10.41 -15.58 3.10
C LYS A 174 -10.07 -15.49 4.59
N PHE A 175 -9.69 -14.32 5.10
CA PHE A 175 -9.38 -14.13 6.53
C PHE A 175 -10.64 -14.06 7.39
N CYS A 176 -11.79 -13.73 6.81
CA CYS A 176 -13.07 -13.85 7.51
C CYS A 176 -13.56 -15.31 7.59
N LEU A 177 -13.14 -16.20 6.69
CA LEU A 177 -13.62 -17.58 6.63
C LEU A 177 -12.79 -18.57 7.45
N GLY A 178 -11.51 -18.29 7.67
CA GLY A 178 -10.63 -19.15 8.46
C GLY A 178 -10.97 -19.08 9.95
N GLN A 179 -11.54 -20.15 10.53
CA GLN A 179 -11.65 -20.28 11.98
C GLN A 179 -10.25 -20.50 12.57
N GLY A 180 -9.72 -19.52 13.31
CA GLY A 180 -8.44 -19.59 14.02
C GLY A 180 -7.25 -18.95 13.29
N THR A 181 -6.09 -18.95 13.95
CA THR A 181 -4.81 -18.35 13.49
C THR A 181 -4.14 -19.08 12.32
N SER A 182 -4.66 -20.25 11.92
CA SER A 182 -4.01 -21.12 10.93
C SER A 182 -3.91 -20.51 9.52
N ASN A 183 -4.66 -19.44 9.24
CA ASN A 183 -4.69 -18.79 7.93
C ASN A 183 -4.02 -17.40 7.91
N CYS A 184 -3.20 -17.05 8.91
CA CYS A 184 -2.57 -15.72 9.02
C CYS A 184 -1.34 -15.50 8.13
N GLY A 185 -1.20 -16.27 7.05
CA GLY A 185 -0.18 -16.00 6.04
C GLY A 185 -0.49 -14.73 5.24
N SER A 186 0.52 -14.17 4.59
CA SER A 186 0.33 -13.03 3.69
C SER A 186 -0.52 -13.39 2.47
N ASP A 187 -1.35 -12.45 2.01
CA ASP A 187 -2.00 -12.51 0.70
C ASP A 187 -1.30 -11.64 -0.35
N GLY A 188 -0.16 -11.04 0.01
CA GLY A 188 0.60 -10.12 -0.84
C GLY A 188 0.05 -8.68 -0.88
N MET A 189 -1.08 -8.41 -0.21
CA MET A 189 -1.80 -7.13 -0.24
C MET A 189 -1.95 -6.48 1.15
N GLN A 190 -1.78 -7.22 2.26
CA GLN A 190 -1.80 -6.66 3.61
C GLN A 190 -0.42 -6.13 3.97
N PHE A 191 -0.40 -4.89 4.43
CA PHE A 191 0.81 -4.24 4.90
C PHE A 191 0.52 -3.42 6.15
N GLY A 192 1.58 -3.00 6.83
CA GLY A 192 1.48 -2.18 8.04
C GLY A 192 2.63 -1.20 8.12
N LEU A 193 2.40 -0.09 8.81
CA LEU A 193 3.43 0.88 9.14
C LEU A 193 4.38 0.27 10.19
N THR A 194 5.69 0.27 9.90
CA THR A 194 6.74 -0.28 10.77
C THR A 194 7.55 0.81 11.44
N ASP A 195 7.69 1.97 10.80
CA ASP A 195 8.40 3.14 11.33
C ASP A 195 7.72 4.43 10.91
N LYS A 196 7.63 5.41 11.83
CA LYS A 196 7.04 6.73 11.61
C LYS A 196 7.90 7.80 12.28
N PRO A 197 9.00 8.22 11.66
CA PRO A 197 9.96 9.15 12.27
C PRO A 197 9.40 10.58 12.45
N VAL A 198 8.44 10.98 11.62
CA VAL A 198 7.81 12.31 11.63
C VAL A 198 6.39 12.22 12.16
N GLY A 199 6.03 13.11 13.09
CA GLY A 199 4.71 13.10 13.74
C GLY A 199 3.53 13.10 12.74
N GLY A 200 3.56 13.97 11.74
CA GLY A 200 2.55 14.05 10.68
C GLY A 200 2.64 12.96 9.60
N GLY A 201 3.58 12.01 9.74
CA GLY A 201 3.95 11.08 8.68
C GLY A 201 4.69 11.77 7.54
N LYS A 202 5.51 11.01 6.82
CA LYS A 202 6.22 11.52 5.65
C LYS A 202 6.41 10.44 4.59
N VAL A 203 6.18 10.78 3.32
CA VAL A 203 6.53 9.95 2.16
C VAL A 203 7.00 10.88 1.03
N ASP A 204 8.31 10.94 0.82
CA ASP A 204 8.92 11.68 -0.28
C ASP A 204 8.70 10.95 -1.62
N SER A 205 8.93 11.67 -2.71
CA SER A 205 8.96 11.11 -4.06
C SER A 205 10.09 11.81 -4.82
N PRO A 206 11.27 11.19 -4.97
CA PRO A 206 11.60 9.79 -4.66
C PRO A 206 11.52 9.43 -3.17
N TYR A 207 11.16 8.18 -2.90
CA TYR A 207 10.98 7.68 -1.54
C TYR A 207 12.33 7.63 -0.79
N ASN A 208 12.42 8.38 0.31
CA ASN A 208 13.65 8.58 1.05
C ASN A 208 13.86 7.46 2.08
N ARG A 209 14.26 6.30 1.57
CA ARG A 209 14.42 5.04 2.31
C ARG A 209 15.40 5.07 3.51
N LEU A 210 16.41 5.94 3.48
CA LEU A 210 17.39 6.13 4.58
C LEU A 210 17.05 7.31 5.49
N GLY A 211 16.09 8.13 5.09
CA GLY A 211 15.73 9.35 5.79
C GLY A 211 14.61 9.15 6.79
N ASN A 212 13.74 10.15 6.83
CA ASN A 212 12.65 10.25 7.79
C ASN A 212 11.28 9.89 7.20
N ASP A 213 11.27 9.21 6.05
CA ASP A 213 10.04 8.66 5.48
C ASP A 213 9.49 7.52 6.34
N ASN A 214 8.17 7.41 6.33
CA ASN A 214 7.42 6.31 6.91
C ASN A 214 7.81 5.00 6.23
N LYS A 215 8.07 3.95 7.02
CA LYS A 215 8.41 2.62 6.49
C LYS A 215 7.23 1.68 6.64
N TYR A 216 7.04 0.83 5.64
CA TYR A 216 5.93 -0.11 5.60
C TYR A 216 6.43 -1.50 5.23
N ALA A 217 5.80 -2.53 5.77
CA ALA A 217 6.13 -3.92 5.51
C ALA A 217 4.88 -4.73 5.21
N LEU A 218 5.05 -5.79 4.41
CA LEU A 218 4.03 -6.81 4.26
C LEU A 218 3.84 -7.57 5.57
N GLN A 219 2.59 -7.67 6.02
CA GLN A 219 2.29 -8.37 7.26
C GLN A 219 2.44 -9.89 7.10
N ASN A 220 2.92 -10.54 8.16
CA ASN A 220 3.18 -11.97 8.23
C ASN A 220 4.03 -12.50 7.05
N THR A 221 5.10 -11.78 6.72
CA THR A 221 6.14 -12.19 5.76
C THR A 221 7.54 -12.10 6.37
N VAL A 222 8.53 -12.67 5.66
CA VAL A 222 9.96 -12.55 6.03
C VAL A 222 10.59 -11.23 5.59
N TYR A 223 9.85 -10.35 4.90
CA TYR A 223 10.41 -9.12 4.35
C TYR A 223 10.34 -8.00 5.37
N ALA A 224 11.44 -7.27 5.53
CA ALA A 224 11.55 -6.25 6.58
C ALA A 224 10.74 -4.99 6.24
N ASN A 225 10.98 -4.39 5.07
CA ASN A 225 10.27 -3.21 4.58
C ASN A 225 10.21 -3.21 3.05
N LEU A 226 9.19 -2.55 2.51
CA LEU A 226 9.10 -2.20 1.09
C LEU A 226 9.86 -0.89 0.83
N PHE A 227 10.67 -0.92 -0.22
CA PHE A 227 11.49 0.18 -0.69
C PHE A 227 11.22 0.45 -2.17
N GLN A 228 11.68 1.60 -2.64
CA GLN A 228 11.79 1.89 -4.06
C GLN A 228 13.18 1.42 -4.48
N CYS A 229 13.34 0.80 -5.63
CA CYS A 229 14.63 0.56 -6.28
C CYS A 229 14.64 1.29 -7.63
N GLY A 230 15.83 1.42 -8.21
CA GLY A 230 16.05 2.14 -9.46
C GLY A 230 16.83 1.31 -10.47
N VAL A 231 16.59 1.59 -11.75
CA VAL A 231 17.49 1.21 -12.83
C VAL A 231 17.67 2.42 -13.73
N SER A 232 18.92 2.73 -14.09
CA SER A 232 19.22 3.71 -15.12
C SER A 232 20.18 3.13 -16.15
N PHE A 233 20.00 3.48 -17.42
CA PHE A 233 20.88 3.04 -18.50
C PHE A 233 20.73 3.93 -19.73
N THR A 234 21.72 3.85 -20.62
CA THR A 234 21.69 4.47 -21.94
C THR A 234 21.55 3.40 -23.00
N ARG A 235 20.51 3.51 -23.81
CA ARG A 235 20.34 2.74 -25.04
C ARG A 235 21.08 3.46 -26.16
N THR A 236 22.14 2.85 -26.68
CA THR A 236 23.05 3.48 -27.65
C THR A 236 22.72 3.15 -29.10
N SER A 237 21.86 2.16 -29.32
CA SER A 237 21.41 1.68 -30.63
C SER A 237 20.08 0.95 -30.50
N ASP A 238 19.57 0.40 -31.60
CA ASP A 238 18.41 -0.50 -31.55
C ASP A 238 18.66 -1.74 -30.68
N THR A 239 19.93 -2.14 -30.51
CA THR A 239 20.29 -3.41 -29.89
C THR A 239 20.95 -3.25 -28.52
N ASP A 240 21.67 -2.17 -28.27
CA ASP A 240 22.64 -2.15 -27.18
C ASP A 240 22.19 -1.26 -26.00
N ILE A 241 22.31 -1.82 -24.80
CA ILE A 241 22.12 -1.17 -23.52
C ILE A 241 23.48 -1.06 -22.83
N SER A 242 23.80 0.14 -22.37
CA SER A 242 25.08 0.50 -21.76
C SER A 242 24.89 1.37 -20.51
N SER A 243 25.97 1.58 -19.75
CA SER A 243 25.99 2.48 -18.59
C SER A 243 24.90 2.15 -17.56
N VAL A 244 24.66 0.86 -17.34
CA VAL A 244 23.61 0.38 -16.45
C VAL A 244 24.01 0.58 -14.99
N VAL A 245 23.19 1.35 -14.27
CA VAL A 245 23.26 1.54 -12.82
C VAL A 245 21.99 0.99 -12.19
N LEU A 246 22.14 0.18 -11.14
CA LEU A 246 21.02 -0.30 -10.33
C LEU A 246 21.10 0.37 -8.95
N ASP A 247 19.99 0.94 -8.48
CA ASP A 247 19.92 1.55 -7.15
C ASP A 247 19.19 0.59 -6.19
N ASP A 248 19.93 -0.01 -5.26
CA ASP A 248 19.41 -1.01 -4.32
C ASP A 248 18.55 -0.42 -3.18
N TRP A 249 17.92 -1.26 -2.37
CA TRP A 249 17.08 -0.82 -1.24
C TRP A 249 17.82 0.05 -0.19
N ALA A 250 19.16 0.06 -0.21
CA ALA A 250 20.01 0.82 0.69
C ALA A 250 20.55 2.14 0.06
N ASN A 251 20.10 2.51 -1.14
CA ASN A 251 20.64 3.64 -1.93
C ASN A 251 22.12 3.46 -2.31
N ASN A 252 22.58 2.23 -2.48
CA ASN A 252 23.86 1.97 -3.10
C ASN A 252 23.68 1.84 -4.61
N ASP A 253 24.44 2.62 -5.36
CA ASP A 253 24.59 2.46 -6.79
C ASP A 253 25.44 1.21 -7.04
N VAL A 254 24.80 0.18 -7.58
CA VAL A 254 25.47 -1.01 -8.08
C VAL A 254 25.74 -0.77 -9.57
N GLN A 255 26.94 -0.28 -9.86
CA GLN A 255 27.44 -0.17 -11.23
C GLN A 255 27.57 -1.58 -11.79
N THR A 256 26.75 -1.91 -12.79
CA THR A 256 26.83 -3.21 -13.41
C THR A 256 27.83 -3.13 -14.56
N THR A 257 28.73 -4.11 -14.64
CA THR A 257 29.64 -4.25 -15.80
C THR A 257 28.95 -4.88 -17.01
N THR A 258 27.66 -5.19 -16.89
CA THR A 258 26.89 -5.95 -17.88
C THR A 258 26.38 -4.99 -18.96
N SER A 259 27.12 -4.89 -20.07
CA SER A 259 26.55 -4.41 -21.34
C SER A 259 25.66 -5.50 -21.92
N CYS A 260 24.41 -5.16 -22.24
CA CYS A 260 23.46 -6.09 -22.85
C CYS A 260 23.30 -5.78 -24.34
N SER A 261 23.29 -6.81 -25.18
CA SER A 261 22.87 -6.68 -26.58
C SER A 261 21.62 -7.51 -26.81
N LEU A 262 20.57 -6.85 -27.31
CA LEU A 262 19.23 -7.37 -27.58
C LEU A 262 18.96 -7.24 -29.10
N PRO A 263 19.55 -8.11 -29.94
CA PRO A 263 19.52 -7.97 -31.39
C PRO A 263 18.14 -8.11 -32.04
N ASN A 264 17.20 -8.81 -31.39
CA ASN A 264 15.85 -9.05 -31.90
C ASN A 264 14.78 -8.65 -30.88
N ASP A 265 13.57 -8.37 -31.37
CA ASP A 265 12.42 -8.16 -30.50
C ASP A 265 12.09 -9.46 -29.75
N GLY A 266 11.82 -9.34 -28.45
CA GLY A 266 11.64 -10.47 -27.53
C GLY A 266 12.93 -10.94 -26.86
N ASP A 267 14.10 -10.50 -27.30
CA ASP A 267 15.36 -10.79 -26.60
C ASP A 267 15.34 -10.16 -25.20
N THR A 268 15.94 -10.87 -24.24
CA THR A 268 15.99 -10.47 -22.83
C THR A 268 17.42 -10.37 -22.33
N CYS A 269 17.65 -9.47 -21.38
CA CYS A 269 18.90 -9.40 -20.62
C CYS A 269 18.61 -9.34 -19.13
N LEU A 270 19.37 -10.11 -18.35
CA LEU A 270 19.35 -10.04 -16.89
C LEU A 270 20.41 -9.06 -16.41
N LEU A 271 19.97 -8.05 -15.67
CA LEU A 271 20.82 -7.14 -14.92
C LEU A 271 21.02 -7.69 -13.52
N LEU A 272 22.28 -7.98 -13.20
CA LEU A 272 22.72 -8.53 -11.92
C LEU A 272 23.18 -7.42 -10.98
N GLY A 273 23.04 -7.63 -9.68
CA GLY A 273 23.54 -6.72 -8.64
C GLY A 273 22.52 -6.34 -7.58
N LEU A 274 21.23 -6.55 -7.86
CA LEU A 274 20.16 -6.48 -6.88
C LEU A 274 19.95 -7.84 -6.20
N PRO A 275 19.22 -7.89 -5.05
CA PRO A 275 18.90 -9.14 -4.35
C PRO A 275 18.17 -10.18 -5.23
N ASN A 276 17.43 -9.70 -6.22
CA ASN A 276 16.80 -10.51 -7.25
C ASN A 276 17.15 -9.91 -8.62
N ASP A 277 17.16 -10.74 -9.65
CA ASP A 277 17.48 -10.29 -11.00
C ASP A 277 16.42 -9.31 -11.53
N LEU A 278 16.87 -8.32 -12.30
CA LEU A 278 16.02 -7.46 -13.11
C LEU A 278 16.18 -7.85 -14.58
N GLN A 279 15.10 -8.30 -15.21
CA GLN A 279 15.07 -8.58 -16.64
C GLN A 279 14.65 -7.33 -17.42
N ILE A 280 15.33 -7.04 -18.53
CA ILE A 280 14.89 -6.11 -19.57
C ILE A 280 14.58 -6.92 -20.83
N ARG A 281 13.45 -6.62 -21.48
CA ARG A 281 13.04 -7.21 -22.76
C ARG A 281 12.87 -6.13 -23.82
N ARG A 282 13.45 -6.35 -25.00
CA ARG A 282 13.28 -5.46 -26.16
C ARG A 282 11.93 -5.70 -26.82
N THR A 283 11.21 -4.62 -27.16
CA THR A 283 9.95 -4.71 -27.93
C THR A 283 10.00 -4.03 -29.29
N GLY A 284 11.14 -3.44 -29.68
CA GLY A 284 11.27 -2.72 -30.94
C GLY A 284 12.57 -1.93 -31.04
N ALA A 285 12.67 -1.06 -32.06
CA ALA A 285 13.80 -0.17 -32.30
C ALA A 285 13.94 0.94 -31.24
N LEU A 286 14.97 1.78 -31.34
CA LEU A 286 15.13 2.95 -30.48
C LEU A 286 13.87 3.83 -30.51
N GLY A 287 13.43 4.32 -29.35
CA GLY A 287 12.20 5.09 -29.21
C GLY A 287 10.91 4.25 -29.07
N THR A 288 10.99 2.92 -29.13
CA THR A 288 9.90 2.06 -28.68
C THR A 288 10.05 1.70 -27.22
N LYS A 289 8.96 1.30 -26.57
CA LYS A 289 8.99 0.85 -25.20
C LYS A 289 9.96 -0.31 -24.94
N LEU A 290 10.36 -0.47 -23.69
CA LEU A 290 11.07 -1.63 -23.16
C LEU A 290 10.21 -2.25 -22.06
N GLU A 291 10.25 -3.56 -21.93
CA GLU A 291 9.57 -4.26 -20.84
C GLU A 291 10.59 -4.67 -19.77
N PHE A 292 10.13 -4.67 -18.53
CA PHE A 292 10.93 -4.93 -17.35
C PHE A 292 10.22 -5.93 -16.46
N GLU A 293 10.99 -6.81 -15.83
CA GLU A 293 10.49 -7.73 -14.80
C GLU A 293 11.52 -7.89 -13.69
N TYR A 294 11.20 -7.40 -12.50
CA TYR A 294 12.00 -7.62 -11.29
C TYR A 294 11.58 -8.93 -10.63
N ALA A 295 12.57 -9.73 -10.22
CA ALA A 295 12.39 -11.05 -9.65
C ALA A 295 11.48 -11.96 -10.52
N PRO A 296 11.90 -12.22 -11.79
CA PRO A 296 11.07 -12.88 -12.78
C PRO A 296 10.59 -14.26 -12.33
N GLY A 297 9.33 -14.58 -12.60
CA GLY A 297 8.71 -15.83 -12.13
C GLY A 297 7.19 -15.83 -12.20
N GLN A 298 6.55 -16.78 -11.50
CA GLN A 298 5.09 -16.84 -11.46
C GLN A 298 4.54 -15.67 -10.63
N ALA A 299 3.76 -14.80 -11.26
CA ALA A 299 3.01 -13.74 -10.60
C ALA A 299 2.19 -14.32 -9.43
N ASN A 300 2.21 -13.63 -8.29
CA ASN A 300 1.59 -14.03 -7.02
C ASN A 300 2.29 -15.16 -6.23
N ALA A 301 3.30 -15.82 -6.78
CA ALA A 301 4.13 -16.78 -6.03
C ALA A 301 5.36 -16.12 -5.40
N ASN A 302 5.94 -15.13 -6.10
CA ASN A 302 7.04 -14.32 -5.61
C ASN A 302 6.54 -12.90 -5.32
N VAL A 303 6.62 -12.45 -4.07
CA VAL A 303 6.15 -11.12 -3.71
C VAL A 303 7.07 -10.01 -4.19
N ASN A 304 8.31 -10.33 -4.56
CA ASN A 304 9.22 -9.41 -5.24
C ASN A 304 8.86 -9.26 -6.73
N ASN A 305 8.07 -10.18 -7.31
CA ASN A 305 7.75 -10.12 -8.73
C ASN A 305 7.00 -8.82 -9.05
N PHE A 306 7.54 -8.06 -9.99
CA PHE A 306 6.93 -6.83 -10.48
C PHE A 306 7.33 -6.62 -11.93
N ALA A 307 6.32 -6.54 -12.81
CA ALA A 307 6.51 -6.33 -14.23
C ALA A 307 5.90 -5.00 -14.67
N TRP A 308 6.61 -4.28 -15.53
CA TRP A 308 6.18 -3.01 -16.10
C TRP A 308 6.83 -2.79 -17.46
N ASP A 309 6.46 -1.73 -18.16
CA ASP A 309 7.17 -1.25 -19.34
C ASP A 309 7.56 0.22 -19.19
N SER A 310 8.44 0.71 -20.06
CA SER A 310 8.94 2.10 -20.02
C SER A 310 7.85 3.15 -20.23
N GLU A 311 6.66 2.72 -20.64
CA GLU A 311 5.48 3.55 -20.81
C GLU A 311 4.45 3.36 -19.68
N THR A 312 4.69 2.47 -18.73
CA THR A 312 3.71 2.15 -17.71
C THR A 312 3.45 3.37 -16.84
N SER A 313 2.16 3.67 -16.66
CA SER A 313 1.66 4.73 -15.79
C SER A 313 0.80 4.12 -14.71
N GLY A 314 0.95 4.61 -13.49
CA GLY A 314 0.08 4.28 -12.35
C GLY A 314 -0.80 5.45 -11.95
N ASN A 315 -1.35 5.37 -10.74
CA ASN A 315 -2.13 6.43 -10.10
C ASN A 315 -1.37 7.13 -8.96
N GLY A 316 -0.12 6.72 -8.71
CA GLY A 316 0.70 7.24 -7.63
C GLY A 316 1.76 8.23 -8.05
N ARG A 317 2.18 9.05 -7.10
CA ARG A 317 3.25 10.04 -7.22
C ARG A 317 4.62 9.36 -7.23
N GLY A 318 5.33 9.42 -8.37
CA GLY A 318 6.70 8.92 -8.54
C GLY A 318 7.82 9.98 -8.56
N PRO A 319 9.09 9.58 -8.69
CA PRO A 319 10.23 10.52 -8.60
C PRO A 319 10.21 11.64 -9.67
N TRP A 320 9.53 11.43 -10.78
CA TRP A 320 9.32 12.46 -11.81
C TRP A 320 8.15 13.42 -11.49
N THR A 321 8.00 13.81 -10.21
CA THR A 321 6.87 14.61 -9.71
C THR A 321 7.19 16.04 -9.31
N ASP A 322 8.45 16.42 -9.13
CA ASP A 322 8.78 17.74 -8.57
C ASP A 322 8.52 18.88 -9.59
N PRO A 323 7.61 19.84 -9.31
CA PRO A 323 7.16 20.84 -10.27
C PRO A 323 8.20 21.87 -10.69
N GLU A 324 9.34 22.00 -10.01
CA GLU A 324 10.24 23.14 -10.21
C GLU A 324 11.34 22.92 -11.27
N SER A 325 11.60 21.69 -11.73
CA SER A 325 12.77 21.40 -12.58
C SER A 325 12.50 20.78 -13.96
N ASP A 326 11.27 20.32 -14.26
CA ASP A 326 10.98 19.65 -15.54
C ASP A 326 9.59 20.04 -16.12
N PRO A 327 9.53 20.78 -17.24
CA PRO A 327 8.28 21.15 -17.89
C PRO A 327 7.57 19.96 -18.56
N ASN A 328 8.25 18.83 -18.78
CA ASN A 328 7.71 17.63 -19.42
C ASN A 328 7.29 16.54 -18.43
N ARG A 329 7.21 16.86 -17.13
CA ARG A 329 6.88 15.94 -16.04
C ARG A 329 5.70 15.02 -16.35
N GLN A 330 5.86 13.73 -16.04
CA GLN A 330 4.76 12.78 -16.02
C GLN A 330 4.78 12.04 -14.68
N PRO A 331 4.13 12.61 -13.64
CA PRO A 331 4.27 12.18 -12.25
C PRO A 331 3.84 10.74 -11.96
N LEU A 332 3.10 10.15 -12.90
CA LEU A 332 2.51 8.83 -12.83
C LEU A 332 3.32 7.75 -13.56
N ARG A 333 4.31 8.14 -14.39
CA ARG A 333 5.13 7.19 -15.14
C ARG A 333 6.12 6.49 -14.23
N TYR A 334 6.30 5.20 -14.47
CA TYR A 334 7.27 4.39 -13.73
C TYR A 334 8.69 4.58 -14.25
N CYS A 335 8.81 5.15 -15.45
CA CYS A 335 10.07 5.46 -16.08
C CYS A 335 10.09 6.89 -16.63
N LYS A 336 11.25 7.52 -16.54
CA LYS A 336 11.63 8.69 -17.32
C LYS A 336 12.46 8.20 -18.50
N VAL A 337 11.97 8.49 -19.71
CA VAL A 337 12.67 8.18 -20.97
C VAL A 337 12.90 9.50 -21.69
N VAL A 338 14.16 9.84 -21.95
CA VAL A 338 14.55 11.08 -22.61
C VAL A 338 15.63 10.83 -23.65
N ALA A 339 15.75 11.72 -24.63
CA ALA A 339 16.89 11.70 -25.54
C ALA A 339 18.19 11.84 -24.75
N GLY A 340 19.15 10.97 -25.05
CA GLY A 340 20.45 10.97 -24.38
C GLY A 340 21.33 12.14 -24.81
N SER A 341 22.45 12.31 -24.10
CA SER A 341 23.41 13.39 -24.38
C SER A 341 24.09 13.30 -25.76
N VAL A 342 24.03 12.14 -26.40
CA VAL A 342 24.56 11.87 -27.75
C VAL A 342 23.40 11.62 -28.72
N GLN A 343 23.50 12.17 -29.93
CA GLN A 343 22.48 11.96 -30.96
C GLN A 343 22.29 10.46 -31.25
N GLY A 344 21.03 10.01 -31.28
CA GLY A 344 20.70 8.61 -31.51
C GLY A 344 20.83 7.73 -30.27
N THR A 345 20.84 8.33 -29.08
CA THR A 345 20.80 7.60 -27.79
C THR A 345 19.58 7.98 -26.98
N GLU A 346 19.17 7.10 -26.07
CA GLU A 346 18.04 7.29 -25.16
C GLU A 346 18.46 6.93 -23.74
N ASP A 347 18.27 7.86 -22.81
CA ASP A 347 18.51 7.63 -21.39
C ASP A 347 17.19 7.23 -20.73
N THR A 348 17.20 6.07 -20.08
CA THR A 348 16.05 5.52 -19.35
C THR A 348 16.37 5.43 -17.87
N ILE A 349 15.47 5.92 -17.04
CA ILE A 349 15.50 5.76 -15.58
C ILE A 349 14.14 5.22 -15.15
N CYS A 350 14.09 4.06 -14.51
CA CYS A 350 12.86 3.46 -14.00
C CYS A 350 12.92 3.23 -12.50
N TRP A 351 11.76 3.26 -11.85
CA TRP A 351 11.59 3.00 -10.42
C TRP A 351 10.55 1.92 -10.17
N PHE A 352 10.84 1.02 -9.24
CA PHE A 352 10.00 -0.13 -8.95
C PHE A 352 10.04 -0.52 -7.47
N PRO A 353 9.02 -1.21 -6.94
CA PRO A 353 9.02 -1.73 -5.59
C PRO A 353 10.05 -2.86 -5.43
N CYS A 354 10.80 -2.83 -4.33
CA CYS A 354 11.71 -3.91 -3.93
C CYS A 354 11.67 -4.09 -2.40
N TYR A 355 12.18 -5.20 -1.89
CA TYR A 355 12.18 -5.49 -0.46
C TYR A 355 13.61 -5.70 0.05
N GLN A 356 13.81 -5.40 1.34
CA GLN A 356 14.95 -5.90 2.09
C GLN A 356 14.63 -7.30 2.60
N ASN A 357 15.44 -8.30 2.24
CA ASN A 357 15.32 -9.64 2.78
C ASN A 357 15.78 -9.69 4.26
N ALA A 358 15.26 -10.64 5.03
CA ALA A 358 15.61 -10.82 6.46
C ALA A 358 17.09 -11.15 6.71
N ASP A 359 17.82 -11.66 5.71
CA ASP A 359 19.26 -11.91 5.75
C ASP A 359 20.10 -10.69 5.34
N GLY A 360 19.45 -9.57 5.00
CA GLY A 360 20.11 -8.35 4.56
C GLY A 360 20.69 -8.42 3.15
N GLN A 361 20.37 -9.46 2.37
CA GLN A 361 20.79 -9.59 0.97
C GLN A 361 19.78 -9.03 -0.01
#